data_AF-F7F9L0-F1
#
_entry.id   AF-F7F9L0-F1
#
_cell.length_a   1.000
_cell.length_b   1.000
_cell.length_c   1.000
_cell.angle_alpha   90.00
_cell.angle_beta   90.00
_cell.angle_gamma   90.00
#
_symmetry.space_group_name_H-M   'P 1'
#
loop_
_entity.id
_entity.type
_entity.pdbx_description
1 polymer ?
#
loop_
_entity_poly.entity_id
_entity_poly.type
_entity_poly.pdbx_seq_one_letter_code
_entity_poly.pdbx_strand_id
1 'polypeptide(L)'
;RRRAAGAGQVPAGSGCPLIDLTEEEEDPKVTSIHSPDGKSQEPESREPADPGEYQDGKEFGIGELVWGKIKGFSWWPAIIVSWKLTSKRQAISGMRWVQWFGDGKFSEVSADKLVGLTAFSQHFNAATFNKLVSYRKAMFYALEVARNRAGKTFPASAGDSLENRLKPMVDWAHGGFQPMGFEGLRPPKTSGGGCLPPPSRRETGVEGRVDGGDERKREMICLSCGRKNSATFHPLFEGGLCQTCKDRFLELFYMYDDDGYQSYCTVCCEGRELLLCSNTSCCRCFCVECLEVLVGPGTSANAKEQEPWSCYMCQPQRSHGALQRRHDWNRRLQDFFTNDKGQEYEAPKIYPAVPAERRRPIRVLSLFDGIATGYLVLKDLGIKVDKYVASEICEDSIALGTVRHEGNIEYVHDVRNITKRHIDEWGPFDLVIGGSPCNDLSNVNPARKGLYEGTGRLFFEFYHLLNYARPKAGEKRPFFWMFENVVAMRVNDKRDISRFLECNPVMVDAIKVSAAHRARYFWGNLPGMDRIFGFPVHYTDVSNMGRGARQKLLGKSWSVPVIRHLFAPLKDYFACE
;
A
#
# COMPACT_ATOMS: atom_id res chain seq x y z
N ARG A 1 -11.68 50.92 47.71
CA ARG A 1 -10.40 50.58 48.40
C ARG A 1 -9.33 50.50 47.32
N ARG A 2 -8.68 51.63 46.98
CA ARG A 2 -7.23 51.96 47.12
C ARG A 2 -6.31 50.89 46.47
N ARG A 3 -5.35 51.13 45.57
CA ARG A 3 -4.66 52.26 44.87
C ARG A 3 -3.87 51.55 43.72
N ALA A 4 -3.87 51.96 42.44
CA ALA A 4 -3.23 53.11 41.77
C ALA A 4 -1.68 53.04 41.58
N ALA A 5 -1.27 53.05 40.29
CA ALA A 5 -0.02 53.50 39.63
C ALA A 5 1.33 52.80 39.99
N GLY A 6 2.33 52.65 39.12
CA GLY A 6 2.58 53.05 37.73
C GLY A 6 4.09 52.90 37.41
N ALA A 7 4.42 52.65 36.13
CA ALA A 7 5.67 52.91 35.38
C ALA A 7 7.08 52.49 35.91
N GLY A 8 7.90 51.90 35.02
CA GLY A 8 9.35 52.18 34.96
C GLY A 8 10.33 51.01 34.74
N GLN A 9 10.75 50.82 33.49
CA GLN A 9 12.10 50.48 32.98
C GLN A 9 12.93 49.23 33.41
N VAL A 10 13.67 48.74 32.41
CA VAL A 10 14.57 47.56 32.28
C VAL A 10 15.90 47.75 33.03
N PRO A 11 16.54 46.66 33.50
CA PRO A 11 17.86 46.29 32.94
C PRO A 11 18.08 44.77 32.74
N ALA A 12 19.13 44.47 31.97
CA ALA A 12 19.58 43.17 31.47
C ALA A 12 20.15 42.21 32.53
N GLY A 13 20.31 40.94 32.16
CA GLY A 13 21.39 40.08 32.68
C GLY A 13 21.03 38.65 33.08
N SER A 14 21.64 37.69 32.35
CA SER A 14 22.23 36.42 32.83
C SER A 14 21.38 35.30 33.45
N GLY A 15 21.58 34.09 32.89
CA GLY A 15 21.89 32.90 33.69
C GLY A 15 20.80 31.85 33.86
N CYS A 16 20.88 30.78 33.06
CA CYS A 16 20.32 29.48 33.43
C CYS A 16 21.00 28.91 34.68
N PRO A 17 20.27 28.21 35.56
CA PRO A 17 20.86 27.19 36.41
C PRO A 17 20.40 25.78 35.97
N LEU A 18 21.41 25.00 35.62
CA LEU A 18 21.44 23.54 35.62
C LEU A 18 21.61 23.09 37.09
N ILE A 19 20.84 22.10 37.53
CA ILE A 19 21.15 21.35 38.77
C ILE A 19 21.24 19.87 38.41
N ASP A 20 22.46 19.39 38.64
CA ASP A 20 22.99 18.04 38.66
C ASP A 20 22.48 17.27 39.90
N LEU A 21 22.63 15.94 39.90
CA LEU A 21 23.09 15.11 41.04
C LEU A 21 23.08 13.64 40.61
N THR A 22 24.29 13.17 40.31
CA THR A 22 24.79 11.78 40.19
C THR A 22 24.76 11.01 41.51
N GLU A 23 24.75 9.68 41.44
CA GLU A 23 25.53 8.82 42.37
C GLU A 23 25.81 7.44 41.71
N GLU A 24 27.08 7.02 41.83
CA GLU A 24 27.75 5.82 41.33
C GLU A 24 27.86 4.74 42.43
N GLU A 25 28.17 3.48 42.09
CA GLU A 25 29.07 2.55 42.83
C GLU A 25 29.45 1.41 41.85
N GLU A 26 30.70 1.28 41.37
CA GLU A 26 31.97 0.78 41.93
C GLU A 26 32.23 -0.75 41.76
N ASP A 27 33.43 -1.01 41.21
CA ASP A 27 34.07 -2.28 40.83
C ASP A 27 35.21 -2.58 41.84
N PRO A 28 35.66 -3.83 42.02
CA PRO A 28 37.03 -4.04 42.52
C PRO A 28 37.88 -4.97 41.65
N LYS A 29 39.12 -4.54 41.39
CA LYS A 29 40.27 -5.37 40.92
C LYS A 29 41.02 -5.95 42.12
N VAL A 30 41.77 -7.05 41.92
CA VAL A 30 43.19 -7.20 42.37
C VAL A 30 43.85 -8.54 41.92
N THR A 31 45.03 -8.39 41.30
CA THR A 31 46.28 -9.22 41.21
C THR A 31 46.40 -10.64 40.61
N SER A 32 47.46 -10.77 39.80
CA SER A 32 48.15 -11.94 39.22
C SER A 32 49.12 -12.66 40.19
N ILE A 33 49.44 -13.96 39.96
CA ILE A 33 50.77 -14.62 40.12
C ILE A 33 50.77 -16.13 39.67
N HIS A 34 51.83 -16.53 38.94
CA HIS A 34 52.50 -17.85 38.68
C HIS A 34 51.84 -19.07 37.94
N SER A 35 52.58 -19.57 36.93
CA SER A 35 52.54 -20.90 36.23
C SER A 35 53.24 -22.03 37.07
N PRO A 36 53.34 -23.35 36.71
CA PRO A 36 53.52 -23.96 35.37
C PRO A 36 52.92 -25.39 35.08
N ASP A 37 53.15 -25.83 33.82
CA ASP A 37 53.31 -27.20 33.29
C ASP A 37 52.15 -28.21 33.12
N GLY A 38 52.03 -28.71 31.87
CA GLY A 38 51.28 -29.94 31.53
C GLY A 38 51.02 -30.13 30.03
N LYS A 39 51.94 -30.78 29.31
CA LYS A 39 51.79 -31.21 27.90
C LYS A 39 50.65 -32.23 27.72
N SER A 40 49.81 -32.10 26.69
CA SER A 40 49.29 -33.25 25.91
C SER A 40 48.56 -32.82 24.62
N GLN A 41 49.18 -33.19 23.50
CA GLN A 41 48.65 -33.55 22.16
C GLN A 41 47.22 -33.13 21.77
N GLU A 42 47.15 -32.29 20.72
CA GLU A 42 45.97 -32.11 19.87
C GLU A 42 45.65 -33.39 19.05
N PRO A 43 44.37 -33.77 18.94
CA PRO A 43 43.87 -34.49 17.77
C PRO A 43 42.98 -33.58 16.91
N GLU A 44 43.10 -33.82 15.61
CA GLU A 44 42.44 -33.19 14.47
C GLU A 44 40.98 -32.75 14.69
N SER A 45 40.70 -31.54 14.21
CA SER A 45 39.39 -30.92 14.07
C SER A 45 38.43 -31.77 13.24
N ARG A 46 37.43 -32.38 13.89
CA ARG A 46 36.13 -32.72 13.26
C ARG A 46 35.17 -31.56 13.52
N GLU A 47 34.58 -31.01 12.46
CA GLU A 47 33.50 -30.03 12.57
C GLU A 47 32.35 -30.59 13.43
N PRO A 48 31.77 -29.83 14.38
CA PRO A 48 30.58 -30.25 15.07
C PRO A 48 29.36 -30.10 14.16
N ALA A 49 28.58 -31.18 14.03
CA ALA A 49 27.27 -31.17 13.39
C ALA A 49 26.33 -30.13 14.04
N ASP A 50 25.57 -29.39 13.22
CA ASP A 50 24.59 -28.37 13.62
C ASP A 50 23.60 -28.94 14.67
N PRO A 51 23.59 -28.46 15.92
CA PRO A 51 22.58 -28.87 16.90
C PRO A 51 21.22 -28.34 16.43
N GLY A 52 20.28 -29.26 16.18
CA GLY A 52 18.93 -28.95 15.75
C GLY A 52 18.26 -27.84 16.58
N GLU A 53 17.53 -26.97 15.91
CA GLU A 53 16.86 -25.84 16.54
C GLU A 53 15.73 -26.29 17.50
N TYR A 54 15.54 -25.56 18.61
CA TYR A 54 14.57 -25.86 19.68
C TYR A 54 14.83 -27.16 20.46
N GLN A 55 16.10 -27.51 20.69
CA GLN A 55 16.50 -28.61 21.60
C GLN A 55 16.48 -28.23 23.10
N ASP A 56 15.52 -27.41 23.51
CA ASP A 56 15.38 -26.93 24.91
C ASP A 56 14.50 -27.85 25.78
N GLY A 57 14.12 -29.03 25.27
CA GLY A 57 13.27 -30.01 25.96
C GLY A 57 11.80 -29.56 26.11
N LYS A 58 11.39 -28.47 25.46
CA LYS A 58 10.02 -27.95 25.48
C LYS A 58 9.23 -28.44 24.26
N GLU A 59 7.91 -28.55 24.41
CA GLU A 59 7.01 -29.03 23.35
C GLU A 59 7.05 -28.13 22.10
N PHE A 60 6.62 -28.71 20.96
CA PHE A 60 6.49 -28.10 19.63
C PHE A 60 7.81 -27.86 18.86
N GLY A 61 8.09 -28.73 17.89
CA GLY A 61 9.19 -28.59 16.93
C GLY A 61 8.83 -27.78 15.66
N ILE A 62 9.85 -27.48 14.83
CA ILE A 62 9.65 -26.76 13.56
C ILE A 62 8.62 -27.49 12.69
N GLY A 63 7.70 -26.72 12.13
CA GLY A 63 6.66 -27.19 11.23
C GLY A 63 5.42 -27.72 11.93
N GLU A 64 5.36 -27.78 13.26
CA GLU A 64 4.14 -28.18 13.97
C GLU A 64 3.03 -27.12 13.81
N LEU A 65 1.79 -27.59 13.61
CA LEU A 65 0.60 -26.75 13.53
C LEU A 65 0.04 -26.54 14.93
N VAL A 66 -0.14 -25.29 15.33
CA VAL A 66 -0.53 -24.91 16.69
C VAL A 66 -1.63 -23.85 16.69
N TRP A 67 -2.35 -23.77 17.80
CA TRP A 67 -3.05 -22.60 18.27
C TRP A 67 -2.11 -21.77 19.14
N GLY A 68 -2.05 -20.47 18.90
CA GLY A 68 -1.33 -19.54 19.75
C GLY A 68 -2.24 -18.51 20.41
N LYS A 69 -1.92 -18.14 21.65
CA LYS A 69 -2.64 -17.13 22.42
C LYS A 69 -1.80 -15.89 22.68
N ILE A 70 -2.18 -14.77 22.05
CA ILE A 70 -1.67 -13.43 22.37
C ILE A 70 -2.67 -12.71 23.30
N LYS A 71 -2.15 -11.94 24.26
CA LYS A 71 -2.96 -11.11 25.16
C LYS A 71 -3.81 -10.13 24.33
N GLY A 72 -5.11 -10.09 24.57
CA GLY A 72 -6.05 -9.21 23.85
C GLY A 72 -6.61 -9.77 22.53
N PHE A 73 -6.16 -10.94 22.08
CA PHE A 73 -6.64 -11.58 20.84
C PHE A 73 -7.28 -12.95 21.11
N SER A 74 -8.17 -13.41 20.22
CA SER A 74 -8.68 -14.78 20.22
C SER A 74 -7.54 -15.79 19.96
N TRP A 75 -7.75 -17.06 20.31
CA TRP A 75 -6.84 -18.13 19.89
C TRP A 75 -6.75 -18.17 18.37
N TRP A 76 -5.53 -18.16 17.84
CA TRP A 76 -5.28 -18.02 16.40
C TRP A 76 -4.37 -19.16 15.91
N PRO A 77 -4.60 -19.72 14.71
CA PRO A 77 -3.78 -20.80 14.20
C PRO A 77 -2.43 -20.27 13.69
N ALA A 78 -1.38 -21.05 13.92
CA ALA A 78 -0.02 -20.75 13.51
C ALA A 78 0.76 -22.03 13.18
N ILE A 79 1.95 -21.84 12.63
CA ILE A 79 2.94 -22.91 12.42
C ILE A 79 4.25 -22.52 13.09
N ILE A 80 4.92 -23.46 13.74
CA ILE A 80 6.26 -23.23 14.31
C ILE A 80 7.27 -23.11 13.16
N VAL A 81 8.11 -22.08 13.21
CA VAL A 81 9.11 -21.81 12.19
C VAL A 81 10.49 -21.66 12.82
N SER A 82 11.51 -21.78 11.98
CA SER A 82 12.88 -21.47 12.38
C SER A 82 13.04 -19.96 12.62
N TRP A 83 13.82 -19.55 13.63
CA TRP A 83 14.27 -18.16 13.79
C TRP A 83 15.07 -17.67 12.57
N LYS A 84 15.73 -18.58 11.84
CA LYS A 84 16.44 -18.27 10.59
C LYS A 84 15.49 -17.70 9.53
N LEU A 85 14.20 -18.05 9.56
CA LEU A 85 13.16 -17.54 8.63
C LEU A 85 12.61 -16.17 9.01
N THR A 86 12.84 -15.70 10.24
CA THR A 86 12.27 -14.44 10.73
C THR A 86 13.24 -13.27 10.56
N SER A 87 14.51 -13.54 10.21
CA SER A 87 15.61 -12.56 10.23
C SER A 87 15.73 -11.86 11.59
N LYS A 88 15.32 -12.54 12.68
CA LYS A 88 15.42 -12.08 14.06
C LYS A 88 16.38 -12.99 14.85
N ARG A 89 16.66 -12.59 16.09
CA ARG A 89 17.47 -13.38 17.02
C ARG A 89 16.89 -14.78 17.24
N GLN A 90 17.77 -15.70 17.63
CA GLN A 90 17.38 -17.01 18.15
C GLN A 90 16.36 -16.84 19.28
N ALA A 91 15.33 -17.69 19.28
CA ALA A 91 14.32 -17.67 20.32
C ALA A 91 14.97 -17.99 21.67
N ILE A 92 14.52 -17.31 22.72
CA ILE A 92 14.94 -17.61 24.09
C ILE A 92 14.44 -19.03 24.45
N SER A 93 15.18 -19.75 25.30
CA SER A 93 14.75 -21.07 25.80
C SER A 93 13.30 -21.01 26.33
N GLY A 94 12.44 -21.93 25.88
CA GLY A 94 11.01 -21.94 26.18
C GLY A 94 10.13 -21.06 25.28
N MET A 95 10.70 -20.37 24.29
CA MET A 95 9.96 -19.63 23.27
C MET A 95 10.04 -20.35 21.92
N ARG A 96 9.05 -20.09 21.06
CA ARG A 96 9.00 -20.54 19.67
C ARG A 96 8.69 -19.37 18.76
N TRP A 97 9.37 -19.28 17.63
CA TRP A 97 8.90 -18.44 16.54
C TRP A 97 7.71 -19.12 15.87
N VAL A 98 6.60 -18.38 15.81
CA VAL A 98 5.40 -18.82 15.12
C VAL A 98 5.11 -17.90 13.95
N GLN A 99 4.66 -18.47 12.84
CA GLN A 99 4.07 -17.73 11.73
C GLN A 99 2.55 -17.87 11.79
N TRP A 100 1.84 -16.73 11.91
CA TRP A 100 0.39 -16.72 11.99
C TRP A 100 -0.25 -16.97 10.63
N PHE A 101 -1.21 -17.89 10.55
CA PHE A 101 -1.99 -18.06 9.32
C PHE A 101 -2.90 -16.84 9.11
N GLY A 102 -3.01 -16.39 7.85
CA GLY A 102 -3.85 -15.24 7.46
C GLY A 102 -3.03 -14.04 7.01
N ASP A 103 -2.25 -13.43 7.90
CA ASP A 103 -1.40 -12.28 7.59
C ASP A 103 0.10 -12.60 7.48
N GLY A 104 0.51 -13.82 7.86
CA GLY A 104 1.87 -14.32 7.69
C GLY A 104 2.90 -13.69 8.63
N LYS A 105 2.47 -12.93 9.64
CA LYS A 105 3.37 -12.28 10.61
C LYS A 105 4.06 -13.30 11.48
N PHE A 106 5.25 -12.93 11.96
CA PHE A 106 6.02 -13.72 12.90
C PHE A 106 5.90 -13.17 14.32
N SER A 107 5.88 -14.06 15.31
CA SER A 107 5.95 -13.67 16.73
C SER A 107 6.74 -14.70 17.53
N GLU A 108 7.48 -14.23 18.51
CA GLU A 108 8.09 -15.07 19.53
C GLU A 108 7.04 -15.33 20.62
N VAL A 109 6.64 -16.60 20.80
CA VAL A 109 5.56 -17.00 21.71
C VAL A 109 6.08 -18.08 22.66
N SER A 110 5.75 -17.95 23.95
CA SER A 110 6.09 -18.97 24.95
C SER A 110 5.38 -20.29 24.62
N ALA A 111 6.11 -21.39 24.72
CA ALA A 111 5.58 -22.74 24.46
C ALA A 111 4.32 -23.04 25.31
N ASP A 112 4.23 -22.50 26.53
CA ASP A 112 3.08 -22.67 27.43
C ASP A 112 1.80 -21.94 26.93
N LYS A 113 1.93 -21.05 25.94
CA LYS A 113 0.81 -20.36 25.27
C LYS A 113 0.47 -20.96 23.91
N LEU A 114 1.05 -22.12 23.59
CA LEU A 114 0.80 -22.86 22.38
C LEU A 114 0.08 -24.16 22.72
N VAL A 115 -0.85 -24.56 21.84
CA VAL A 115 -1.55 -25.84 21.93
C VAL A 115 -1.57 -26.45 20.55
N GLY A 116 -1.41 -27.76 20.41
CA GLY A 116 -1.49 -28.42 19.10
C GLY A 116 -2.81 -28.13 18.38
N LEU A 117 -2.77 -27.96 17.04
CA LEU A 117 -3.96 -27.66 16.24
C LEU A 117 -5.06 -28.73 16.38
N THR A 118 -4.69 -29.95 16.77
CA THR A 118 -5.60 -31.07 17.09
C THR A 118 -6.62 -30.75 18.18
N ALA A 119 -6.33 -29.81 19.09
CA ALA A 119 -7.29 -29.29 20.07
C ALA A 119 -8.30 -28.30 19.45
N PHE A 120 -8.70 -28.54 18.19
CA PHE A 120 -9.50 -27.61 17.38
C PHE A 120 -10.81 -27.22 18.06
N SER A 121 -11.57 -28.20 18.57
CA SER A 121 -12.86 -27.94 19.24
C SER A 121 -12.75 -27.08 20.50
N GLN A 122 -11.58 -27.03 21.14
CA GLN A 122 -11.37 -26.25 22.37
C GLN A 122 -10.95 -24.80 22.08
N HIS A 123 -10.23 -24.57 20.99
CA HIS A 123 -9.62 -23.26 20.68
C HIS A 123 -10.23 -22.54 19.48
N PHE A 124 -11.06 -23.21 18.69
CA PHE A 124 -11.83 -22.60 17.62
C PHE A 124 -12.84 -21.57 18.19
N ASN A 125 -12.78 -20.33 17.71
CA ASN A 125 -13.67 -19.27 18.18
C ASN A 125 -14.76 -18.96 17.15
N ALA A 126 -15.95 -19.55 17.35
CA ALA A 126 -17.10 -19.36 16.44
C ALA A 126 -17.54 -17.89 16.29
N ALA A 127 -17.49 -17.10 17.37
CA ALA A 127 -17.85 -15.68 17.31
C ALA A 127 -16.88 -14.87 16.43
N THR A 128 -15.59 -15.16 16.51
CA THR A 128 -14.53 -14.53 15.69
C THR A 128 -14.64 -15.01 14.24
N PHE A 129 -14.94 -16.29 14.04
CA PHE A 129 -15.16 -16.88 12.71
C PHE A 129 -16.31 -16.22 11.96
N ASN A 130 -17.43 -15.95 12.64
CA ASN A 130 -18.58 -15.31 12.02
C ASN A 130 -18.33 -13.82 11.73
N LYS A 131 -17.57 -13.12 12.58
CA LYS A 131 -17.35 -11.66 12.47
C LYS A 131 -16.15 -11.26 11.60
N LEU A 132 -15.05 -12.02 11.62
CA LEU A 132 -13.78 -11.63 10.99
C LEU A 132 -13.46 -12.50 9.78
N VAL A 133 -13.46 -11.89 8.59
CA VAL A 133 -13.02 -12.53 7.33
C VAL A 133 -11.56 -12.99 7.41
N SER A 134 -10.70 -12.25 8.12
CA SER A 134 -9.30 -12.62 8.34
C SER A 134 -9.16 -13.94 9.11
N TYR A 135 -10.00 -14.17 10.12
CA TYR A 135 -10.02 -15.43 10.86
C TYR A 135 -10.47 -16.60 9.98
N ARG A 136 -11.49 -16.39 9.14
CA ARG A 136 -11.93 -17.41 8.17
C ARG A 136 -10.84 -17.76 7.16
N LYS A 137 -10.10 -16.77 6.66
CA LYS A 137 -8.94 -17.00 5.79
C LYS A 137 -7.81 -17.74 6.52
N ALA A 138 -7.51 -17.35 7.76
CA ALA A 138 -6.52 -18.04 8.60
C ALA A 138 -6.89 -19.51 8.83
N MET A 139 -8.15 -19.79 9.19
CA MET A 139 -8.69 -21.14 9.32
C MET A 139 -8.54 -21.93 8.03
N PHE A 140 -8.94 -21.34 6.90
CA PHE A 140 -8.83 -21.98 5.60
C PHE A 140 -7.39 -22.39 5.29
N TYR A 141 -6.42 -21.49 5.46
CA TYR A 141 -5.02 -21.82 5.19
C TYR A 141 -4.44 -22.86 6.16
N ALA A 142 -4.73 -22.76 7.45
CA ALA A 142 -4.28 -23.74 8.44
C ALA A 142 -4.83 -25.14 8.14
N LEU A 143 -6.13 -25.22 7.82
CA LEU A 143 -6.79 -26.48 7.48
C LEU A 143 -6.37 -27.01 6.10
N GLU A 144 -5.96 -26.16 5.16
CA GLU A 144 -5.40 -26.60 3.88
C GLU A 144 -4.05 -27.29 4.08
N VAL A 145 -3.19 -26.76 4.96
CA VAL A 145 -1.93 -27.41 5.34
C VAL A 145 -2.21 -28.74 6.04
N ALA A 146 -3.12 -28.76 7.01
CA ALA A 146 -3.52 -29.98 7.71
C ALA A 146 -4.08 -31.02 6.73
N ARG A 147 -4.96 -30.60 5.81
CA ARG A 147 -5.55 -31.45 4.77
C ARG A 147 -4.46 -32.09 3.90
N ASN A 148 -3.50 -31.29 3.45
CA ASN A 148 -2.42 -31.75 2.58
C ASN A 148 -1.53 -32.77 3.31
N ARG A 149 -1.20 -32.54 4.59
CA ARG A 149 -0.42 -33.50 5.40
C ARG A 149 -1.18 -34.80 5.65
N ALA A 150 -2.48 -34.71 5.90
CA ALA A 150 -3.34 -35.86 6.18
C ALA A 150 -3.81 -36.60 4.91
N GLY A 151 -3.47 -36.12 3.71
CA GLY A 151 -3.94 -36.68 2.43
C GLY A 151 -5.47 -36.61 2.26
N LYS A 152 -6.15 -35.69 2.94
CA LYS A 152 -7.62 -35.58 2.93
C LYS A 152 -8.10 -34.85 1.66
N THR A 153 -9.23 -35.26 1.09
CA THR A 153 -9.85 -34.57 -0.05
C THR A 153 -11.27 -34.13 0.28
N PHE A 154 -11.67 -32.97 -0.23
CA PHE A 154 -13.04 -32.45 -0.11
C PHE A 154 -13.58 -32.17 -1.52
N PRO A 155 -14.88 -32.44 -1.80
CA PRO A 155 -15.48 -32.08 -3.08
C PRO A 155 -15.51 -30.55 -3.21
N ALA A 156 -15.05 -30.02 -4.35
CA ALA A 156 -15.07 -28.58 -4.65
C ALA A 156 -15.53 -28.36 -6.09
N SER A 157 -16.50 -27.47 -6.29
CA SER A 157 -16.96 -27.03 -7.60
C SER A 157 -16.30 -25.70 -7.99
N ALA A 158 -16.08 -25.49 -9.29
CA ALA A 158 -15.55 -24.22 -9.78
C ALA A 158 -16.58 -23.10 -9.51
N GLY A 159 -16.22 -22.16 -8.64
CA GLY A 159 -17.09 -21.03 -8.27
C GLY A 159 -17.62 -21.04 -6.83
N ASP A 160 -17.31 -22.07 -6.04
CA ASP A 160 -17.75 -22.13 -4.64
C ASP A 160 -17.17 -20.98 -3.80
N SER A 161 -18.05 -20.36 -3.00
CA SER A 161 -17.65 -19.34 -2.04
C SER A 161 -16.65 -19.90 -1.02
N LEU A 162 -15.81 -19.03 -0.44
CA LEU A 162 -14.85 -19.43 0.61
C LEU A 162 -15.55 -20.14 1.79
N GLU A 163 -16.77 -19.71 2.13
CA GLU A 163 -17.56 -20.29 3.22
C GLU A 163 -17.98 -21.73 2.92
N ASN A 164 -18.43 -22.00 1.69
CA ASN A 164 -18.83 -23.34 1.26
C ASN A 164 -17.64 -24.32 1.26
N ARG A 165 -16.45 -23.84 0.88
CA ARG A 165 -15.22 -24.64 0.91
C ARG A 165 -14.70 -24.87 2.32
N LEU A 166 -14.89 -23.91 3.21
CA LEU A 166 -14.34 -23.95 4.58
C LEU A 166 -15.19 -24.81 5.52
N LYS A 167 -16.52 -24.82 5.35
CA LYS A 167 -17.44 -25.59 6.18
C LYS A 167 -17.05 -27.07 6.35
N PRO A 168 -16.85 -27.87 5.28
CA PRO A 168 -16.48 -29.29 5.44
C PRO A 168 -15.10 -29.50 6.07
N MET A 169 -14.18 -28.54 5.91
CA MET A 169 -12.85 -28.60 6.53
C MET A 169 -12.93 -28.34 8.04
N VAL A 170 -13.78 -27.39 8.46
CA VAL A 170 -14.04 -27.08 9.87
C VAL A 170 -14.75 -28.24 10.55
N ASP A 171 -15.74 -28.85 9.90
CA ASP A 171 -16.43 -30.04 10.42
C ASP A 171 -15.45 -31.21 10.60
N TRP A 172 -14.54 -31.42 9.63
CA TRP A 172 -13.48 -32.42 9.73
C TRP A 172 -12.50 -32.15 10.89
N ALA A 173 -12.14 -30.88 11.11
CA ALA A 173 -11.26 -30.48 12.20
C ALA A 173 -11.94 -30.66 13.57
N HIS A 174 -13.23 -30.33 13.69
CA HIS A 174 -14.04 -30.63 14.88
C HIS A 174 -14.17 -32.13 15.15
N GLY A 175 -14.20 -32.94 14.10
CA GLY A 175 -14.12 -34.40 14.17
C GLY A 175 -12.73 -34.95 14.50
N GLY A 176 -11.77 -34.10 14.88
CA GLY A 176 -10.44 -34.53 15.32
C GLY A 176 -9.51 -34.97 14.19
N PHE A 177 -9.70 -34.45 12.96
CA PHE A 177 -8.82 -34.72 11.81
C PHE A 177 -8.78 -36.20 11.35
N GLN A 178 -9.86 -36.95 11.55
CA GLN A 178 -9.96 -38.36 11.17
C GLN A 178 -9.83 -38.60 9.65
N PRO A 179 -9.20 -39.71 9.20
CA PRO A 179 -8.82 -40.88 9.99
C PRO A 179 -7.42 -40.81 10.62
N MET A 180 -6.56 -39.89 10.15
CA MET A 180 -5.15 -39.84 10.56
C MET A 180 -4.94 -39.14 11.91
N GLY A 181 -5.90 -38.32 12.35
CA GLY A 181 -5.84 -37.60 13.62
C GLY A 181 -4.56 -36.78 13.76
N PHE A 182 -3.96 -36.82 14.95
CA PHE A 182 -2.69 -36.13 15.25
C PHE A 182 -1.54 -36.55 14.33
N GLU A 183 -1.43 -37.83 13.99
CA GLU A 183 -0.36 -38.36 13.13
C GLU A 183 -0.41 -37.74 11.73
N GLY A 184 -1.60 -37.46 11.21
CA GLY A 184 -1.80 -36.81 9.91
C GLY A 184 -1.39 -35.33 9.85
N LEU A 185 -1.16 -34.68 11.00
CA LEU A 185 -0.79 -33.27 11.07
C LEU A 185 0.70 -33.04 11.30
N ARG A 186 1.47 -34.11 11.60
CA ARG A 186 2.91 -34.02 11.87
C ARG A 186 3.69 -33.46 10.67
N PRO A 187 4.77 -32.70 10.92
CA PRO A 187 5.62 -32.20 9.84
C PRO A 187 6.36 -33.35 9.11
N PRO A 188 6.66 -33.21 7.80
CA PRO A 188 7.41 -34.22 7.03
C PRO A 188 8.85 -34.42 7.55
N LYS A 189 9.37 -35.66 7.51
CA LYS A 189 10.69 -36.06 8.08
C LYS A 189 11.94 -35.73 7.24
N THR A 190 11.92 -34.70 6.39
CA THR A 190 13.08 -34.27 5.58
C THR A 190 13.32 -32.76 5.78
N SER A 191 14.42 -32.41 6.43
CA SER A 191 14.65 -31.08 7.02
C SER A 191 15.74 -30.28 6.31
N GLY A 192 15.38 -29.06 5.93
CA GLY A 192 16.27 -27.97 5.56
C GLY A 192 15.44 -26.71 5.27
N GLY A 193 14.79 -26.15 6.29
CA GLY A 193 14.00 -24.92 6.19
C GLY A 193 12.50 -25.17 5.97
N GLY A 194 11.71 -25.13 7.05
CA GLY A 194 10.26 -25.27 7.02
C GLY A 194 9.56 -24.10 6.32
N CYS A 195 9.44 -24.18 5.00
CA CYS A 195 8.59 -23.31 4.20
C CYS A 195 7.19 -23.95 4.05
N LEU A 196 6.13 -23.14 4.09
CA LEU A 196 4.81 -23.56 3.63
C LEU A 196 4.88 -23.84 2.11
N PRO A 197 4.48 -25.02 1.61
CA PRO A 197 4.38 -25.21 0.17
C PRO A 197 3.23 -24.33 -0.37
N PRO A 198 3.44 -23.60 -1.48
CA PRO A 198 2.34 -23.01 -2.23
C PRO A 198 1.45 -24.15 -2.82
N PRO A 199 0.20 -23.86 -3.23
CA PRO A 199 -0.65 -24.85 -3.88
C PRO A 199 0.14 -25.57 -4.98
N SER A 200 0.09 -26.92 -4.97
CA SER A 200 0.87 -27.77 -5.85
C SER A 200 0.83 -27.28 -7.30
N ARG A 201 1.92 -26.64 -7.71
CA ARG A 201 2.33 -26.60 -9.11
C ARG A 201 2.89 -27.97 -9.38
N ARG A 202 2.26 -28.72 -10.28
CA ARG A 202 2.96 -29.83 -10.94
C ARG A 202 4.28 -29.26 -11.44
N GLU A 203 5.39 -29.87 -11.03
CA GLU A 203 6.69 -29.67 -11.66
C GLU A 203 6.53 -29.92 -13.16
N THR A 204 6.39 -28.85 -13.92
CA THR A 204 6.80 -28.86 -15.32
C THR A 204 8.12 -28.13 -15.30
N GLY A 205 9.21 -28.89 -15.28
CA GLY A 205 10.53 -28.36 -15.51
C GLY A 205 10.48 -27.45 -16.74
N VAL A 206 10.94 -26.21 -16.57
CA VAL A 206 11.33 -25.39 -17.71
C VAL A 206 12.74 -25.82 -18.08
N GLU A 207 12.88 -27.08 -18.51
CA GLU A 207 14.03 -27.50 -19.28
C GLU A 207 13.63 -27.43 -20.74
N GLY A 208 14.22 -26.47 -21.43
CA GLY A 208 14.01 -26.29 -22.85
C GLY A 208 14.78 -25.07 -23.30
N ARG A 209 15.92 -25.33 -23.96
CA ARG A 209 16.52 -24.36 -24.89
C ARG A 209 15.39 -23.85 -25.79
N VAL A 210 15.04 -22.57 -25.67
CA VAL A 210 14.04 -21.97 -26.55
C VAL A 210 14.78 -21.41 -27.74
N ASP A 211 14.89 -22.26 -28.75
CA ASP A 211 15.06 -21.80 -30.12
C ASP A 211 13.86 -20.93 -30.51
N GLY A 212 14.09 -19.88 -31.30
CA GLY A 212 13.15 -18.78 -31.51
C GLY A 212 11.76 -19.24 -31.98
N GLY A 213 10.72 -18.97 -31.20
CA GLY A 213 9.34 -19.28 -31.61
C GLY A 213 8.27 -19.00 -30.56
N ASP A 214 7.48 -17.95 -30.84
CA ASP A 214 6.11 -17.68 -30.38
C ASP A 214 5.92 -16.84 -29.08
N GLU A 215 6.02 -15.52 -29.23
CA GLU A 215 5.72 -14.48 -28.22
C GLU A 215 4.38 -14.70 -27.50
N ARG A 216 3.39 -15.32 -28.15
CA ARG A 216 2.05 -15.57 -27.58
C ARG A 216 2.04 -16.57 -26.42
N LYS A 217 3.01 -17.49 -26.35
CA LYS A 217 3.06 -18.49 -25.26
C LYS A 217 3.55 -17.91 -23.94
N ARG A 218 4.42 -16.89 -23.95
CA ARG A 218 4.93 -16.25 -22.73
C ARG A 218 3.86 -15.42 -22.02
N GLU A 219 2.97 -14.77 -22.76
CA GLU A 219 1.89 -13.96 -22.17
C GLU A 219 0.79 -14.80 -21.49
N MET A 220 0.70 -16.09 -21.79
CA MET A 220 -0.27 -17.02 -21.18
C MET A 220 0.07 -17.40 -19.73
N ILE A 221 1.30 -17.13 -19.29
CA ILE A 221 1.79 -17.48 -17.95
C ILE A 221 1.87 -16.22 -17.08
N CYS A 222 1.26 -16.28 -15.90
CA CYS A 222 1.29 -15.18 -14.95
C CYS A 222 2.68 -15.01 -14.34
N LEU A 223 3.39 -13.90 -14.55
CA LEU A 223 4.74 -13.73 -13.98
C LEU A 223 4.76 -13.74 -12.44
N SER A 224 3.68 -13.27 -11.80
CA SER A 224 3.64 -13.14 -10.34
C SER A 224 3.38 -14.46 -9.60
N CYS A 225 2.62 -15.39 -10.19
CA CYS A 225 2.28 -16.67 -9.53
C CYS A 225 2.43 -17.91 -10.43
N GLY A 226 2.88 -17.72 -11.67
CA GLY A 226 3.10 -18.67 -12.76
C GLY A 226 1.91 -19.49 -13.25
N ARG A 227 0.67 -19.18 -12.86
CA ARG A 227 -0.51 -19.90 -13.38
C ARG A 227 -0.65 -19.67 -14.89
N LYS A 228 -1.07 -20.71 -15.64
CA LYS A 228 -1.24 -20.69 -17.10
C LYS A 228 -2.61 -20.11 -17.53
N ASN A 229 -3.06 -19.05 -16.86
CA ASN A 229 -4.36 -18.41 -17.08
C ASN A 229 -4.27 -16.88 -16.91
N SER A 230 -3.34 -16.28 -17.64
CA SER A 230 -3.22 -14.82 -17.68
C SER A 230 -4.49 -14.19 -18.22
N ALA A 231 -5.04 -13.23 -17.48
CA ALA A 231 -6.18 -12.41 -17.89
C ALA A 231 -5.73 -11.15 -18.64
N THR A 232 -4.49 -10.71 -18.41
CA THR A 232 -3.90 -9.53 -19.04
C THR A 232 -2.37 -9.66 -19.10
N PHE A 233 -1.68 -8.71 -19.72
CA PHE A 233 -0.22 -8.62 -19.71
C PHE A 233 0.31 -8.06 -18.38
N HIS A 234 1.54 -8.43 -18.00
CA HIS A 234 2.29 -7.73 -16.95
C HIS A 234 2.79 -6.39 -17.49
N PRO A 235 2.56 -5.24 -16.80
CA PRO A 235 2.84 -3.92 -17.37
C PRO A 235 4.34 -3.61 -17.53
N LEU A 236 5.19 -4.14 -16.64
CA LEU A 236 6.65 -3.85 -16.66
C LEU A 236 7.51 -4.84 -17.45
N PHE A 237 7.17 -6.13 -17.42
CA PHE A 237 7.98 -7.22 -17.96
C PHE A 237 7.17 -8.06 -18.95
N GLU A 238 7.86 -8.71 -19.88
CA GLU A 238 7.25 -9.63 -20.86
C GLU A 238 6.68 -10.87 -20.17
N GLY A 239 5.39 -11.11 -20.36
CA GLY A 239 4.61 -12.13 -19.68
C GLY A 239 3.24 -11.60 -19.23
N GLY A 240 2.44 -12.46 -18.60
CA GLY A 240 1.07 -12.14 -18.22
C GLY A 240 0.83 -11.93 -16.72
N LEU A 241 -0.40 -11.60 -16.38
CA LEU A 241 -0.96 -11.56 -15.03
C LEU A 241 -2.32 -12.25 -15.03
N CYS A 242 -2.54 -13.22 -14.13
CA CYS A 242 -3.88 -13.74 -13.87
C CYS A 242 -4.72 -12.70 -13.12
N GLN A 243 -6.05 -12.84 -13.11
CA GLN A 243 -6.95 -11.84 -12.54
C GLN A 243 -6.61 -11.47 -11.09
N THR A 244 -6.33 -12.46 -10.23
CA THR A 244 -5.96 -12.20 -8.82
C THR A 244 -4.65 -11.40 -8.70
N CYS A 245 -3.67 -11.67 -9.55
CA CYS A 245 -2.40 -10.94 -9.54
C CYS A 245 -2.55 -9.55 -10.17
N LYS A 246 -3.44 -9.38 -11.17
CA LYS A 246 -3.82 -8.07 -11.70
C LYS A 246 -4.40 -7.19 -10.60
N ASP A 247 -5.40 -7.69 -9.86
CA ASP A 247 -6.06 -6.92 -8.81
C ASP A 247 -5.08 -6.54 -7.69
N ARG A 248 -4.24 -7.49 -7.27
CA ARG A 248 -3.16 -7.22 -6.31
C ARG A 248 -2.19 -6.16 -6.82
N PHE A 249 -1.79 -6.24 -8.08
CA PHE A 249 -0.86 -5.27 -8.69
C PHE A 249 -1.46 -3.86 -8.67
N LEU A 250 -2.73 -3.72 -9.07
CA LEU A 250 -3.46 -2.45 -9.02
C LEU A 250 -3.56 -1.87 -7.60
N GLU A 251 -3.75 -2.73 -6.59
CA GLU A 251 -3.94 -2.31 -5.21
C GLU A 251 -2.63 -1.95 -4.47
N LEU A 252 -1.51 -2.57 -4.86
CA LEU A 252 -0.29 -2.59 -4.04
C LEU A 252 0.94 -1.97 -4.69
N PHE A 253 1.00 -1.84 -6.02
CA PHE A 253 2.23 -1.44 -6.72
C PHE A 253 2.76 -0.04 -6.33
N TYR A 254 1.86 0.90 -6.00
CA TYR A 254 2.22 2.27 -5.57
C TYR A 254 2.22 2.44 -4.05
N MET A 255 2.36 1.35 -3.30
CA MET A 255 2.55 1.41 -1.85
C MET A 255 4.05 1.57 -1.56
N TYR A 256 4.36 2.50 -0.67
CA TYR A 256 5.73 2.81 -0.25
C TYR A 256 5.84 2.76 1.26
N ASP A 257 6.97 2.28 1.75
CA ASP A 257 7.28 2.26 3.17
C ASP A 257 7.92 3.60 3.60
N ASP A 258 8.11 3.77 4.91
CA ASP A 258 8.66 5.00 5.49
C ASP A 258 10.11 5.28 5.06
N ASP A 259 10.81 4.26 4.54
CA ASP A 259 12.15 4.37 3.96
C ASP A 259 12.16 4.93 2.53
N GLY A 260 10.98 5.13 1.92
CA GLY A 260 10.80 5.66 0.58
C GLY A 260 10.89 4.61 -0.53
N TYR A 261 11.09 3.33 -0.23
CA TYR A 261 11.04 2.23 -1.20
C TYR A 261 9.62 1.68 -1.34
N GLN A 262 9.36 0.98 -2.45
CA GLN A 262 8.12 0.23 -2.64
C GLN A 262 7.96 -0.83 -1.54
N SER A 263 6.80 -0.88 -0.90
CA SER A 263 6.47 -1.85 0.15
C SER A 263 6.42 -3.30 -0.36
N TYR A 264 6.30 -3.49 -1.67
CA TYR A 264 6.10 -4.79 -2.30
C TYR A 264 6.95 -4.94 -3.54
N CYS A 265 7.30 -6.19 -3.85
CA CYS A 265 8.10 -6.55 -5.02
C CYS A 265 7.52 -5.95 -6.33
N THR A 266 8.38 -5.33 -7.13
CA THR A 266 8.06 -4.72 -8.43
C THR A 266 7.42 -5.69 -9.44
N VAL A 267 7.63 -7.01 -9.29
CA VAL A 267 7.10 -8.04 -10.21
C VAL A 267 5.82 -8.69 -9.70
N CYS A 268 5.79 -9.10 -8.44
CA CYS A 268 4.68 -9.93 -7.93
C CYS A 268 3.77 -9.23 -6.93
N CYS A 269 4.14 -8.02 -6.48
CA CYS A 269 3.49 -7.28 -5.41
C CYS A 269 3.27 -8.14 -4.14
N GLU A 270 4.22 -9.03 -3.82
CA GLU A 270 4.33 -9.67 -2.50
C GLU A 270 5.42 -9.01 -1.67
N GLY A 271 5.22 -8.96 -0.35
CA GLY A 271 6.10 -8.30 0.62
C GLY A 271 6.90 -9.29 1.44
N ARG A 272 7.54 -10.26 0.77
CA ARG A 272 8.46 -11.21 1.42
C ARG A 272 9.82 -10.53 1.63
N GLU A 273 10.91 -11.29 1.63
CA GLU A 273 12.25 -10.71 1.62
C GLU A 273 12.51 -9.94 0.32
N LEU A 274 12.82 -8.65 0.44
CA LEU A 274 12.99 -7.70 -0.68
C LEU A 274 14.44 -7.21 -0.76
N LEU A 275 14.99 -7.19 -1.97
CA LEU A 275 16.25 -6.52 -2.30
C LEU A 275 15.93 -5.13 -2.85
N LEU A 276 16.54 -4.09 -2.25
CA LEU A 276 16.34 -2.69 -2.60
C LEU A 276 17.36 -2.24 -3.65
N CYS A 277 16.92 -1.44 -4.62
CA CYS A 277 17.82 -0.88 -5.64
C CYS A 277 18.72 0.20 -5.05
N SER A 278 20.04 0.13 -5.24
CA SER A 278 20.99 1.15 -4.76
C SER A 278 21.05 2.41 -5.64
N ASN A 279 20.33 2.45 -6.77
CA ASN A 279 20.32 3.63 -7.63
C ASN A 279 19.54 4.78 -6.95
N THR A 280 20.20 5.93 -6.77
CA THR A 280 19.72 7.08 -5.98
C THR A 280 18.36 7.64 -6.41
N SER A 281 17.93 7.39 -7.65
CA SER A 281 16.63 7.84 -8.18
C SER A 281 15.61 6.70 -8.34
N CYS A 282 15.86 5.54 -7.72
CA CYS A 282 15.04 4.34 -7.89
C CYS A 282 14.57 3.77 -6.55
N CYS A 283 13.26 3.78 -6.35
CA CYS A 283 12.62 3.26 -5.14
C CYS A 283 12.09 1.83 -5.29
N ARG A 284 12.60 1.06 -6.28
CA ARG A 284 12.09 -0.29 -6.59
C ARG A 284 12.78 -1.36 -5.77
N CYS A 285 12.04 -2.44 -5.52
CA CYS A 285 12.53 -3.61 -4.83
C CYS A 285 12.06 -4.92 -5.50
N PHE A 286 12.83 -5.99 -5.35
CA PHE A 286 12.53 -7.30 -5.93
C PHE A 286 12.60 -8.36 -4.85
N CYS A 287 11.61 -9.24 -4.79
CA CYS A 287 11.68 -10.34 -3.82
C CYS A 287 12.66 -11.43 -4.27
N VAL A 288 13.30 -12.07 -3.29
CA VAL A 288 14.24 -13.18 -3.51
C VAL A 288 13.64 -14.23 -4.45
N GLU A 289 12.40 -14.65 -4.20
CA GLU A 289 11.71 -15.66 -5.00
C GLU A 289 11.57 -15.28 -6.48
N CYS A 290 11.28 -14.02 -6.80
CA CYS A 290 11.22 -13.57 -8.19
C CYS A 290 12.60 -13.61 -8.85
N LEU A 291 13.68 -13.32 -8.12
CA LEU A 291 15.04 -13.39 -8.66
C LEU A 291 15.44 -14.84 -8.95
N GLU A 292 15.21 -15.73 -7.99
CA GLU A 292 15.54 -17.15 -8.11
C GLU A 292 14.77 -17.83 -9.25
N VAL A 293 13.47 -17.51 -9.39
CA VAL A 293 12.58 -18.16 -10.37
C VAL A 293 12.67 -17.54 -11.75
N LEU A 294 12.71 -16.21 -11.86
CA LEU A 294 12.60 -15.53 -13.16
C LEU A 294 13.96 -15.18 -13.76
N VAL A 295 14.97 -14.93 -12.94
CA VAL A 295 16.32 -14.62 -13.44
C VAL A 295 17.18 -15.88 -13.44
N GLY A 296 17.20 -16.60 -12.32
CA GLY A 296 17.80 -17.92 -12.21
C GLY A 296 18.31 -18.21 -10.79
N PRO A 297 18.57 -19.49 -10.46
CA PRO A 297 19.07 -19.90 -9.16
C PRO A 297 20.38 -19.20 -8.77
N GLY A 298 20.49 -18.78 -7.51
CA GLY A 298 21.65 -18.07 -6.96
C GLY A 298 21.69 -16.56 -7.25
N THR A 299 20.74 -16.04 -8.02
CA THR A 299 20.74 -14.61 -8.39
C THR A 299 20.57 -13.71 -7.17
N SER A 300 19.75 -14.09 -6.18
CA SER A 300 19.53 -13.24 -5.00
C SER A 300 20.78 -13.14 -4.12
N ALA A 301 21.56 -14.21 -3.98
CA ALA A 301 22.82 -14.20 -3.24
C ALA A 301 23.85 -13.29 -3.92
N ASN A 302 24.03 -13.46 -5.24
CA ASN A 302 24.91 -12.60 -6.03
C ASN A 302 24.50 -11.13 -5.95
N ALA A 303 23.19 -10.84 -5.96
CA ALA A 303 22.68 -9.47 -5.84
C ALA A 303 22.91 -8.86 -4.46
N LYS A 304 22.91 -9.66 -3.38
CA LYS A 304 23.22 -9.20 -2.01
C LYS A 304 24.70 -8.89 -1.82
N GLU A 305 25.57 -9.61 -2.51
CA GLU A 305 27.02 -9.38 -2.49
C GLU A 305 27.45 -8.21 -3.39
N GLN A 306 26.61 -7.82 -4.34
CA GLN A 306 26.88 -6.72 -5.25
C GLN A 306 26.54 -5.37 -4.60
N GLU A 307 27.54 -4.56 -4.28
CA GLU A 307 27.33 -3.19 -3.77
C GLU A 307 28.10 -2.18 -4.65
N PRO A 308 27.41 -1.27 -5.38
CA PRO A 308 25.97 -1.05 -5.43
C PRO A 308 25.23 -2.02 -6.38
N TRP A 309 24.08 -2.55 -5.93
CA TRP A 309 23.20 -3.34 -6.79
C TRP A 309 22.20 -2.46 -7.54
N SER A 310 22.17 -2.57 -8.87
CA SER A 310 21.18 -1.91 -9.71
C SER A 310 20.08 -2.89 -10.10
N CYS A 311 18.81 -2.54 -9.89
CA CYS A 311 17.70 -3.43 -10.26
C CYS A 311 17.51 -3.55 -11.79
N TYR A 312 16.76 -4.56 -12.23
CA TYR A 312 16.50 -4.85 -13.64
C TYR A 312 15.69 -3.78 -14.39
N MET A 313 15.12 -2.81 -13.67
CA MET A 313 14.50 -1.63 -14.28
C MET A 313 15.51 -0.50 -14.53
N CYS A 314 16.64 -0.47 -13.81
CA CYS A 314 17.71 0.52 -13.94
C CYS A 314 18.85 0.05 -14.84
N GLN A 315 19.08 -1.27 -14.91
CA GLN A 315 20.11 -1.84 -15.77
C GLN A 315 19.80 -1.59 -17.27
N PRO A 316 20.83 -1.64 -18.14
CA PRO A 316 20.64 -1.60 -19.59
C PRO A 316 19.64 -2.65 -20.05
N GLN A 317 18.92 -2.33 -21.12
CA GLN A 317 17.89 -3.21 -21.69
C GLN A 317 18.52 -4.53 -22.16
N ARG A 318 18.29 -5.61 -21.43
CA ARG A 318 18.70 -6.97 -21.78
C ARG A 318 17.78 -8.00 -21.13
N SER A 319 17.80 -9.23 -21.63
CA SER A 319 17.07 -10.34 -21.03
C SER A 319 17.86 -10.90 -19.85
N HIS A 320 17.16 -11.12 -18.74
CA HIS A 320 17.72 -11.64 -17.50
C HIS A 320 16.99 -12.93 -17.13
N GLY A 321 17.46 -14.07 -17.66
CA GLY A 321 16.71 -15.31 -17.62
C GLY A 321 15.37 -15.15 -18.35
N ALA A 322 14.27 -15.46 -17.67
CA ALA A 322 12.90 -15.22 -18.14
C ALA A 322 12.40 -13.79 -17.87
N LEU A 323 13.13 -12.98 -17.08
CA LEU A 323 12.75 -11.60 -16.79
C LEU A 323 13.25 -10.66 -17.90
N GLN A 324 12.31 -10.10 -18.66
CA GLN A 324 12.63 -9.17 -19.75
C GLN A 324 11.80 -7.90 -19.62
N ARG A 325 12.45 -6.74 -19.42
CA ARG A 325 11.80 -5.44 -19.30
C ARG A 325 11.14 -5.08 -20.63
N ARG A 326 9.89 -4.61 -20.64
CA ARG A 326 9.25 -4.13 -21.87
C ARG A 326 9.83 -2.78 -22.27
N HIS A 327 10.02 -2.53 -23.57
CA HIS A 327 10.53 -1.23 -24.05
C HIS A 327 9.53 -0.08 -23.81
N ASP A 328 8.22 -0.38 -23.89
CA ASP A 328 7.10 0.54 -23.73
C ASP A 328 6.44 0.46 -22.34
N TRP A 329 7.16 -0.08 -21.34
CA TRP A 329 6.63 -0.39 -20.01
C TRP A 329 5.90 0.79 -19.34
N ASN A 330 6.40 2.02 -19.53
CA ASN A 330 5.86 3.22 -18.88
C ASN A 330 4.44 3.53 -19.39
N ARG A 331 4.24 3.46 -20.72
CA ARG A 331 2.92 3.64 -21.34
C ARG A 331 1.98 2.50 -20.92
N ARG A 332 2.45 1.26 -20.99
CA ARG A 332 1.67 0.08 -20.59
C ARG A 332 1.25 0.11 -19.13
N LEU A 333 2.11 0.59 -18.24
CA LEU A 333 1.79 0.78 -16.83
C LEU A 333 0.70 1.83 -16.65
N GLN A 334 0.77 2.97 -17.34
CA GLN A 334 -0.29 3.97 -17.31
C GLN A 334 -1.62 3.40 -17.82
N ASP A 335 -1.60 2.74 -18.97
CA ASP A 335 -2.79 2.10 -19.56
C ASP A 335 -3.37 1.03 -18.61
N PHE A 336 -2.52 0.29 -17.90
CA PHE A 336 -2.93 -0.75 -16.95
C PHE A 336 -3.72 -0.19 -15.76
N PHE A 337 -3.37 1.00 -15.26
CA PHE A 337 -4.04 1.65 -14.15
C PHE A 337 -5.25 2.49 -14.56
N THR A 338 -5.32 2.91 -15.82
CA THR A 338 -6.37 3.82 -16.33
C THR A 338 -7.47 3.11 -17.11
N ASN A 339 -7.17 1.98 -17.76
CA ASN A 339 -8.12 1.32 -18.65
C ASN A 339 -8.73 0.05 -18.02
N ASP A 340 -9.91 0.20 -17.41
CA ASP A 340 -10.76 -0.95 -17.10
C ASP A 340 -11.52 -1.36 -18.37
N LYS A 341 -10.88 -2.20 -19.21
CA LYS A 341 -11.39 -2.72 -20.50
C LYS A 341 -12.79 -3.39 -20.46
N GLY A 342 -13.43 -3.47 -19.29
CA GLY A 342 -14.79 -3.99 -19.13
C GLY A 342 -15.88 -2.91 -19.12
N GLN A 343 -15.55 -1.62 -19.19
CA GLN A 343 -16.53 -0.53 -19.17
C GLN A 343 -16.12 0.57 -20.16
N GLU A 344 -16.82 0.64 -21.28
CA GLU A 344 -16.74 1.78 -22.20
C GLU A 344 -17.72 2.86 -21.69
N TYR A 345 -17.18 4.05 -21.43
CA TYR A 345 -17.96 5.24 -21.09
C TYR A 345 -18.02 6.15 -22.31
N GLU A 346 -19.09 6.94 -22.42
CA GLU A 346 -19.18 7.96 -23.46
C GLU A 346 -18.03 8.96 -23.33
N ALA A 347 -17.52 9.44 -24.47
CA ALA A 347 -16.48 10.45 -24.47
C ALA A 347 -16.99 11.72 -23.74
N PRO A 348 -16.18 12.35 -22.88
CA PRO A 348 -16.59 13.56 -22.19
C PRO A 348 -17.04 14.64 -23.17
N LYS A 349 -18.11 15.37 -22.83
CA LYS A 349 -18.56 16.53 -23.61
C LYS A 349 -17.41 17.52 -23.77
N ILE A 350 -16.97 17.72 -25.01
CA ILE A 350 -15.94 18.70 -25.37
C ILE A 350 -16.61 20.05 -25.57
N TYR A 351 -16.13 21.07 -24.88
CA TYR A 351 -16.56 22.45 -25.09
C TYR A 351 -15.62 23.12 -26.10
N PRO A 352 -16.15 23.95 -27.03
CA PRO A 352 -15.30 24.74 -27.89
C PRO A 352 -14.56 25.80 -27.05
N ALA A 353 -13.31 26.08 -27.42
CA ALA A 353 -12.55 27.17 -26.82
C ALA A 353 -13.29 28.51 -26.97
N VAL A 354 -13.15 29.39 -25.98
CA VAL A 354 -13.84 30.67 -25.95
C VAL A 354 -12.92 31.76 -26.54
N PRO A 355 -13.39 32.57 -27.51
CA PRO A 355 -12.62 33.71 -28.02
C PRO A 355 -12.19 34.65 -26.90
N ALA A 356 -10.96 35.16 -26.95
CA ALA A 356 -10.34 35.90 -25.85
C ALA A 356 -11.21 37.08 -25.36
N GLU A 357 -11.88 37.79 -26.28
CA GLU A 357 -12.72 38.95 -26.00
C GLU A 357 -14.02 38.59 -25.25
N ARG A 358 -14.40 37.31 -25.26
CA ARG A 358 -15.63 36.80 -24.63
C ARG A 358 -15.37 36.01 -23.36
N ARG A 359 -14.10 35.81 -22.99
CA ARG A 359 -13.70 35.08 -21.79
C ARG A 359 -14.12 35.87 -20.56
N ARG A 360 -14.76 35.19 -19.60
CA ARG A 360 -15.19 35.77 -18.32
C ARG A 360 -14.39 35.15 -17.17
N PRO A 361 -14.29 35.83 -16.02
CA PRO A 361 -13.65 35.24 -14.85
C PRO A 361 -14.38 33.95 -14.41
N ILE A 362 -13.65 33.00 -13.85
CA ILE A 362 -14.14 31.65 -13.51
C ILE A 362 -14.90 31.62 -12.18
N ARG A 363 -15.98 30.84 -12.11
CA ARG A 363 -16.69 30.55 -10.85
C ARG A 363 -16.46 29.11 -10.40
N VAL A 364 -15.98 28.92 -9.18
CA VAL A 364 -15.49 27.63 -8.68
C VAL A 364 -16.24 27.19 -7.43
N LEU A 365 -16.63 25.92 -7.41
CA LEU A 365 -17.07 25.20 -6.22
C LEU A 365 -15.99 24.17 -5.84
N SER A 366 -15.34 24.35 -4.69
CA SER A 366 -14.32 23.44 -4.16
C SER A 366 -14.86 22.69 -2.95
N LEU A 367 -14.95 21.37 -3.05
CA LEU A 367 -15.44 20.48 -2.00
C LEU A 367 -14.25 19.77 -1.37
N PHE A 368 -14.19 19.72 -0.04
CA PHE A 368 -13.02 19.20 0.70
C PHE A 368 -11.75 20.01 0.34
N ASP A 369 -11.86 21.33 0.41
CA ASP A 369 -10.87 22.27 -0.15
C ASP A 369 -9.48 22.16 0.49
N GLY A 370 -9.40 21.69 1.74
CA GLY A 370 -8.17 21.63 2.50
C GLY A 370 -7.51 23.00 2.56
N ILE A 371 -6.25 23.08 2.13
CA ILE A 371 -5.44 24.31 2.18
C ILE A 371 -5.62 25.22 0.95
N ALA A 372 -6.78 25.18 0.29
CA ALA A 372 -7.13 26.02 -0.88
C ALA A 372 -6.16 25.90 -2.07
N THR A 373 -5.71 24.67 -2.37
CA THR A 373 -4.74 24.45 -3.47
C THR A 373 -5.32 24.82 -4.85
N GLY A 374 -6.63 24.62 -5.05
CA GLY A 374 -7.31 25.01 -6.29
C GLY A 374 -7.23 26.51 -6.55
N TYR A 375 -7.59 27.33 -5.54
CA TYR A 375 -7.54 28.79 -5.65
C TYR A 375 -6.12 29.31 -5.89
N LEU A 376 -5.13 28.81 -5.14
CA LEU A 376 -3.72 29.14 -5.34
C LEU A 376 -3.29 28.93 -6.79
N VAL A 377 -3.58 27.75 -7.36
CA VAL A 377 -3.15 27.41 -8.71
C VAL A 377 -3.84 28.27 -9.77
N LEU A 378 -5.13 28.60 -9.60
CA LEU A 378 -5.84 29.49 -10.51
C LEU A 378 -5.19 30.88 -10.53
N LYS A 379 -4.83 31.42 -9.36
CA LYS A 379 -4.08 32.68 -9.22
C LYS A 379 -2.70 32.58 -9.88
N ASP A 380 -1.95 31.51 -9.61
CA ASP A 380 -0.61 31.31 -10.18
C ASP A 380 -0.60 31.13 -11.71
N LEU A 381 -1.72 30.70 -12.30
CA LEU A 381 -1.91 30.59 -13.75
C LEU A 381 -2.34 31.93 -14.39
N GLY A 382 -2.67 32.92 -13.56
CA GLY A 382 -3.22 34.21 -13.95
C GLY A 382 -4.68 34.14 -14.37
N ILE A 383 -5.44 33.12 -13.97
CA ILE A 383 -6.88 33.02 -14.30
C ILE A 383 -7.67 33.87 -13.30
N LYS A 384 -8.47 34.81 -13.80
CA LYS A 384 -9.32 35.67 -12.96
C LYS A 384 -10.44 34.83 -12.35
N VAL A 385 -10.59 34.89 -11.03
CA VAL A 385 -11.64 34.19 -10.27
C VAL A 385 -12.73 35.19 -9.89
N ASP A 386 -13.96 34.94 -10.35
CA ASP A 386 -15.15 35.74 -9.97
C ASP A 386 -15.62 35.37 -8.56
N LYS A 387 -15.78 34.07 -8.33
CA LYS A 387 -16.27 33.52 -7.07
C LYS A 387 -15.62 32.17 -6.81
N TYR A 388 -15.15 31.95 -5.58
CA TYR A 388 -14.63 30.67 -5.11
C TYR A 388 -15.35 30.27 -3.83
N VAL A 389 -16.28 29.32 -3.93
CA VAL A 389 -17.03 28.78 -2.80
C VAL A 389 -16.38 27.48 -2.36
N ALA A 390 -16.02 27.37 -1.08
CA ALA A 390 -15.27 26.24 -0.55
C ALA A 390 -15.98 25.57 0.63
N SER A 391 -16.09 24.24 0.63
CA SER A 391 -16.52 23.47 1.80
C SER A 391 -15.33 22.79 2.46
N GLU A 392 -15.10 23.11 3.73
CA GLU A 392 -14.07 22.51 4.58
C GLU A 392 -14.56 22.53 6.03
N ILE A 393 -14.17 21.53 6.83
CA ILE A 393 -14.56 21.40 8.25
C ILE A 393 -13.36 21.54 9.20
N CYS A 394 -12.14 21.42 8.67
CA CYS A 394 -10.91 21.60 9.44
C CYS A 394 -10.63 23.09 9.66
N GLU A 395 -10.81 23.56 10.88
CA GLU A 395 -10.59 24.97 11.27
C GLU A 395 -9.19 25.49 10.89
N ASP A 396 -8.14 24.67 11.09
CA ASP A 396 -6.77 25.02 10.70
C ASP A 396 -6.64 25.27 9.19
N SER A 397 -7.35 24.50 8.37
CA SER A 397 -7.32 24.61 6.91
C SER A 397 -8.06 25.87 6.44
N ILE A 398 -9.22 26.15 7.04
CA ILE A 398 -10.02 27.37 6.81
C ILE A 398 -9.23 28.62 7.20
N ALA A 399 -8.61 28.61 8.38
CA ALA A 399 -7.80 29.73 8.87
C ALA A 399 -6.62 30.00 7.92
N LEU A 400 -5.92 28.95 7.49
CA LEU A 400 -4.80 29.07 6.56
C LEU A 400 -5.25 29.62 5.20
N GLY A 401 -6.34 29.11 4.63
CA GLY A 401 -6.87 29.59 3.37
C GLY A 401 -7.35 31.05 3.44
N THR A 402 -8.03 31.42 4.53
CA THR A 402 -8.51 32.79 4.76
C THR A 402 -7.35 33.80 4.82
N VAL A 403 -6.29 33.48 5.60
CA VAL A 403 -5.12 34.35 5.73
C VAL A 403 -4.33 34.43 4.43
N ARG A 404 -4.09 33.29 3.77
CA ARG A 404 -3.24 33.23 2.56
C ARG A 404 -3.90 33.89 1.35
N HIS A 405 -5.22 33.84 1.28
CA HIS A 405 -5.98 34.33 0.13
C HIS A 405 -6.81 35.58 0.46
N GLU A 406 -6.43 36.30 1.51
CA GLU A 406 -6.96 37.63 1.86
C GLU A 406 -8.50 37.66 1.96
N GLY A 407 -9.10 36.57 2.44
CA GLY A 407 -10.56 36.45 2.57
C GLY A 407 -11.34 36.30 1.25
N ASN A 408 -10.67 36.07 0.11
CA ASN A 408 -11.32 35.92 -1.20
C ASN A 408 -12.01 34.54 -1.42
N ILE A 409 -12.02 33.68 -0.40
CA ILE A 409 -12.67 32.36 -0.43
C ILE A 409 -13.92 32.42 0.44
N GLU A 410 -15.07 32.09 -0.14
CA GLU A 410 -16.34 31.97 0.57
C GLU A 410 -16.45 30.56 1.17
N TYR A 411 -16.04 30.42 2.43
CA TYR A 411 -16.18 29.16 3.15
C TYR A 411 -17.64 28.90 3.57
N VAL A 412 -18.16 27.74 3.21
CA VAL A 412 -19.54 27.32 3.48
C VAL A 412 -19.59 26.10 4.40
N HIS A 413 -20.81 25.64 4.67
CA HIS A 413 -21.08 24.50 5.54
C HIS A 413 -20.36 23.22 5.12
N ASP A 414 -20.30 22.27 6.06
CA ASP A 414 -20.00 20.86 5.77
C ASP A 414 -20.77 20.38 4.54
N VAL A 415 -20.07 19.67 3.64
CA VAL A 415 -20.63 19.17 2.36
C VAL A 415 -21.99 18.46 2.54
N ARG A 416 -22.19 17.76 3.66
CA ARG A 416 -23.41 17.01 3.96
C ARG A 416 -24.65 17.90 4.19
N ASN A 417 -24.42 19.17 4.46
CA ASN A 417 -25.46 20.17 4.72
C ASN A 417 -25.71 21.08 3.50
N ILE A 418 -24.98 20.88 2.40
CA ILE A 418 -25.17 21.66 1.18
C ILE A 418 -26.35 21.07 0.40
N THR A 419 -27.34 21.90 0.11
CA THR A 419 -28.56 21.50 -0.58
C THR A 419 -28.54 22.02 -2.02
N LYS A 420 -29.43 21.50 -2.87
CA LYS A 420 -29.61 22.02 -4.24
C LYS A 420 -29.89 23.53 -4.25
N ARG A 421 -30.71 24.02 -3.31
CA ARG A 421 -31.03 25.45 -3.19
C ARG A 421 -29.77 26.29 -2.99
N HIS A 422 -28.86 25.84 -2.13
CA HIS A 422 -27.58 26.52 -1.92
C HIS A 422 -26.75 26.58 -3.21
N ILE A 423 -26.68 25.47 -3.97
CA ILE A 423 -25.97 25.44 -5.25
C ILE A 423 -26.59 26.39 -6.28
N ASP A 424 -27.92 26.46 -6.34
CA ASP A 424 -28.66 27.36 -7.23
C ASP A 424 -28.44 28.85 -6.84
N GLU A 425 -28.35 29.16 -5.54
CA GLU A 425 -28.10 30.50 -5.00
C GLU A 425 -26.66 30.98 -5.19
N TRP A 426 -25.68 30.09 -4.99
CA TRP A 426 -24.26 30.44 -5.08
C TRP A 426 -23.73 30.41 -6.52
N GLY A 427 -24.36 29.60 -7.37
CA GLY A 427 -24.00 29.37 -8.76
C GLY A 427 -24.53 30.44 -9.73
N PRO A 428 -24.44 30.19 -11.05
CA PRO A 428 -23.86 29.00 -11.68
C PRO A 428 -22.34 28.88 -11.45
N PHE A 429 -21.85 27.64 -11.38
CA PHE A 429 -20.41 27.32 -11.27
C PHE A 429 -19.87 26.79 -12.58
N ASP A 430 -18.67 27.20 -12.97
CA ASP A 430 -17.95 26.76 -14.17
C ASP A 430 -16.99 25.59 -13.91
N LEU A 431 -16.51 25.48 -12.67
CA LEU A 431 -15.58 24.44 -12.24
C LEU A 431 -16.02 23.86 -10.89
N VAL A 432 -16.18 22.53 -10.82
CA VAL A 432 -16.43 21.81 -9.56
C VAL A 432 -15.27 20.87 -9.26
N ILE A 433 -14.60 21.04 -8.13
CA ILE A 433 -13.43 20.25 -7.77
C ILE A 433 -13.56 19.65 -6.38
N GLY A 434 -12.92 18.51 -6.14
CA GLY A 434 -12.83 17.97 -4.78
C GLY A 434 -11.98 16.72 -4.64
N GLY A 435 -11.48 16.51 -3.42
CA GLY A 435 -10.72 15.33 -3.03
C GLY A 435 -11.20 14.84 -1.66
N SER A 436 -12.14 13.90 -1.64
CA SER A 436 -12.71 13.43 -0.38
C SER A 436 -11.66 12.68 0.45
N PRO A 437 -11.76 12.65 1.80
CA PRO A 437 -10.80 11.97 2.64
C PRO A 437 -10.56 10.52 2.22
N CYS A 438 -9.28 10.16 2.02
CA CYS A 438 -8.91 8.83 1.53
C CYS A 438 -8.75 7.78 2.63
N ASN A 439 -8.92 8.14 3.91
CA ASN A 439 -8.61 7.27 5.05
C ASN A 439 -9.36 5.93 5.01
N ASP A 440 -10.65 5.94 4.66
CA ASP A 440 -11.45 4.72 4.54
C ASP A 440 -11.38 4.04 3.17
N LEU A 441 -10.71 4.64 2.20
CA LEU A 441 -10.47 4.07 0.85
C LEU A 441 -9.07 3.46 0.73
N SER A 442 -8.08 4.03 1.42
CA SER A 442 -6.68 3.68 1.32
C SER A 442 -6.39 2.31 1.92
N ASN A 443 -5.70 1.45 1.16
CA ASN A 443 -5.20 0.15 1.60
C ASN A 443 -4.12 0.28 2.69
N VAL A 444 -3.50 1.45 2.84
CA VAL A 444 -2.57 1.75 3.95
C VAL A 444 -3.28 1.69 5.30
N ASN A 445 -4.59 1.94 5.36
CA ASN A 445 -5.35 1.88 6.61
C ASN A 445 -5.92 0.47 6.84
N PRO A 446 -5.46 -0.26 7.87
CA PRO A 446 -6.00 -1.58 8.20
C PRO A 446 -7.45 -1.53 8.72
N ALA A 447 -7.86 -0.40 9.29
CA ALA A 447 -9.19 -0.16 9.86
C ALA A 447 -10.17 0.48 8.85
N ARG A 448 -9.80 0.54 7.57
CA ARG A 448 -10.60 1.15 6.51
C ARG A 448 -11.99 0.52 6.40
N LYS A 449 -13.00 1.36 6.20
CA LYS A 449 -14.40 0.91 6.05
C LYS A 449 -14.87 0.76 4.61
N GLY A 450 -14.14 1.29 3.62
CA GLY A 450 -14.48 1.25 2.20
C GLY A 450 -15.38 2.40 1.76
N LEU A 451 -15.79 2.38 0.47
CA LEU A 451 -16.53 3.48 -0.16
C LEU A 451 -17.89 3.80 0.47
N TYR A 452 -18.60 2.78 0.97
CA TYR A 452 -19.98 2.93 1.45
C TYR A 452 -20.09 3.24 2.96
N GLU A 453 -18.96 3.30 3.67
CA GLU A 453 -18.91 3.49 5.11
C GLU A 453 -17.88 4.55 5.52
N GLY A 454 -17.90 4.95 6.79
CA GLY A 454 -16.93 5.89 7.34
C GLY A 454 -16.89 7.22 6.57
N THR A 455 -15.68 7.65 6.26
CA THR A 455 -15.37 8.83 5.42
C THR A 455 -15.43 8.54 3.92
N GLY A 456 -15.46 7.27 3.51
CA GLY A 456 -15.58 6.89 2.09
C GLY A 456 -16.88 7.39 1.47
N ARG A 457 -17.97 7.44 2.26
CA ARG A 457 -19.28 7.93 1.81
C ARG A 457 -19.27 9.39 1.34
N LEU A 458 -18.27 10.19 1.74
CA LEU A 458 -18.16 11.59 1.34
C LEU A 458 -17.91 11.75 -0.16
N PHE A 459 -17.46 10.70 -0.86
CA PHE A 459 -17.49 10.65 -2.32
C PHE A 459 -18.91 10.90 -2.88
N PHE A 460 -19.95 10.34 -2.25
CA PHE A 460 -21.33 10.51 -2.72
C PHE A 460 -21.84 11.94 -2.55
N GLU A 461 -21.33 12.69 -1.56
CA GLU A 461 -21.62 14.13 -1.43
C GLU A 461 -21.03 14.90 -2.62
N PHE A 462 -19.78 14.59 -3.02
CA PHE A 462 -19.20 15.17 -4.24
C PHE A 462 -20.07 14.87 -5.47
N TYR A 463 -20.44 13.60 -5.67
CA TYR A 463 -21.27 13.17 -6.79
C TYR A 463 -22.63 13.89 -6.81
N HIS A 464 -23.26 14.03 -5.65
CA HIS A 464 -24.55 14.71 -5.51
C HIS A 464 -24.47 16.19 -5.88
N LEU A 465 -23.49 16.91 -5.30
CA LEU A 465 -23.30 18.33 -5.52
C LEU A 465 -22.81 18.64 -6.94
N LEU A 466 -21.99 17.76 -7.53
CA LEU A 466 -21.62 17.83 -8.94
C LEU A 466 -22.87 17.83 -9.83
N ASN A 467 -23.81 16.92 -9.56
CA ASN A 467 -25.06 16.84 -10.33
C ASN A 467 -25.96 18.07 -10.16
N TYR A 468 -25.95 18.72 -9.00
CA TYR A 468 -26.64 19.98 -8.80
C TYR A 468 -26.00 21.15 -9.54
N ALA A 469 -24.67 21.19 -9.62
CA ALA A 469 -23.93 22.26 -10.28
C ALA A 469 -23.88 22.12 -11.82
N ARG A 470 -24.19 20.93 -12.36
CA ARG A 470 -24.20 20.68 -13.80
C ARG A 470 -25.16 21.63 -14.53
N PRO A 471 -24.77 22.21 -15.69
CA PRO A 471 -25.65 23.03 -16.51
C PRO A 471 -26.90 22.26 -16.93
N LYS A 472 -28.03 22.96 -17.05
CA LYS A 472 -29.28 22.35 -17.53
C LYS A 472 -29.15 21.98 -19.02
N ALA A 473 -29.99 21.05 -19.46
CA ALA A 473 -30.02 20.65 -20.87
C ALA A 473 -30.24 21.86 -21.80
N GLY A 474 -29.41 21.97 -22.84
CA GLY A 474 -29.42 23.10 -23.78
C GLY A 474 -28.48 24.25 -23.42
N GLU A 475 -27.95 24.32 -22.20
CA GLU A 475 -26.93 25.31 -21.84
C GLU A 475 -25.58 25.00 -22.53
N LYS A 476 -25.03 26.02 -23.20
CA LYS A 476 -23.75 25.95 -23.92
C LYS A 476 -22.55 26.42 -23.09
N ARG A 477 -22.78 26.82 -21.84
CA ARG A 477 -21.72 27.29 -20.94
C ARG A 477 -20.67 26.19 -20.72
N PRO A 478 -19.37 26.48 -20.87
CA PRO A 478 -18.32 25.54 -20.49
C PRO A 478 -18.45 25.15 -19.02
N PHE A 479 -18.41 23.85 -18.75
CA PHE A 479 -18.52 23.32 -17.39
C PHE A 479 -17.53 22.18 -17.20
N PHE A 480 -16.66 22.37 -16.23
CA PHE A 480 -15.59 21.45 -15.91
C PHE A 480 -15.73 20.90 -14.50
N TRP A 481 -15.21 19.71 -14.29
CA TRP A 481 -15.14 19.12 -12.98
C TRP A 481 -13.95 18.18 -12.86
N MET A 482 -13.47 18.01 -11.62
CA MET A 482 -12.36 17.12 -11.30
C MET A 482 -12.54 16.53 -9.90
N PHE A 483 -12.42 15.21 -9.78
CA PHE A 483 -12.37 14.50 -8.52
C PHE A 483 -11.02 13.79 -8.37
N GLU A 484 -10.41 13.89 -7.19
CA GLU A 484 -9.11 13.28 -6.89
C GLU A 484 -9.21 12.28 -5.74
N ASN A 485 -8.46 11.17 -5.84
CA ASN A 485 -8.27 10.26 -4.71
C ASN A 485 -7.01 9.39 -4.85
N VAL A 486 -6.70 8.59 -3.82
CA VAL A 486 -5.49 7.75 -3.75
C VAL A 486 -5.51 6.59 -4.75
N VAL A 487 -4.34 6.28 -5.33
CA VAL A 487 -4.21 5.11 -6.23
C VAL A 487 -4.35 3.79 -5.47
N ALA A 488 -3.86 3.74 -4.23
CA ALA A 488 -3.91 2.58 -3.36
C ALA A 488 -5.29 2.37 -2.72
N MET A 489 -6.36 2.36 -3.51
CA MET A 489 -7.71 1.97 -3.09
C MET A 489 -8.06 0.58 -3.62
N ARG A 490 -9.13 -0.05 -3.10
CA ARG A 490 -9.58 -1.35 -3.63
C ARG A 490 -10.05 -1.22 -5.08
N VAL A 491 -9.82 -2.25 -5.90
CA VAL A 491 -10.25 -2.25 -7.32
C VAL A 491 -11.77 -2.04 -7.44
N ASN A 492 -12.56 -2.63 -6.53
CA ASN A 492 -14.01 -2.45 -6.52
C ASN A 492 -14.43 -1.01 -6.20
N ASP A 493 -13.76 -0.34 -5.25
CA ASP A 493 -14.06 1.05 -4.90
C ASP A 493 -13.74 1.97 -6.08
N LYS A 494 -12.58 1.78 -6.72
CA LYS A 494 -12.20 2.50 -7.96
C LYS A 494 -13.24 2.32 -9.05
N ARG A 495 -13.65 1.06 -9.31
CA ARG A 495 -14.65 0.73 -10.34
C ARG A 495 -15.99 1.38 -10.04
N ASP A 496 -16.43 1.36 -8.80
CA ASP A 496 -17.70 1.97 -8.41
C ASP A 496 -17.64 3.50 -8.53
N ILE A 497 -16.53 4.15 -8.11
CA ILE A 497 -16.31 5.59 -8.36
C ILE A 497 -16.40 5.91 -9.85
N SER A 498 -15.71 5.15 -10.71
CA SER A 498 -15.76 5.33 -12.16
C SER A 498 -17.17 5.15 -12.74
N ARG A 499 -17.97 4.23 -12.18
CA ARG A 499 -19.37 4.03 -12.57
C ARG A 499 -20.24 5.22 -12.24
N PHE A 500 -20.13 5.76 -11.02
CA PHE A 500 -20.89 6.94 -10.61
C PHE A 500 -20.47 8.18 -11.39
N LEU A 501 -19.19 8.34 -11.67
CA LEU A 501 -18.66 9.50 -12.41
C LEU A 501 -18.73 9.35 -13.93
N GLU A 502 -19.12 8.18 -14.42
CA GLU A 502 -19.22 7.82 -15.85
C GLU A 502 -17.93 8.10 -16.62
N CYS A 503 -16.77 7.92 -15.98
CA CYS A 503 -15.48 8.03 -16.64
C CYS A 503 -14.41 7.21 -15.92
N ASN A 504 -13.37 6.82 -16.64
CA ASN A 504 -12.18 6.22 -16.04
C ASN A 504 -11.24 7.30 -15.47
N PRO A 505 -10.46 7.00 -14.43
CA PRO A 505 -9.47 7.94 -13.92
C PRO A 505 -8.24 8.00 -14.82
N VAL A 506 -7.59 9.16 -14.80
CA VAL A 506 -6.17 9.28 -15.16
C VAL A 506 -5.33 9.11 -13.92
N MET A 507 -4.22 8.38 -14.03
CA MET A 507 -3.28 8.18 -12.93
C MET A 507 -2.06 9.07 -13.13
N VAL A 508 -1.78 9.94 -12.15
CA VAL A 508 -0.62 10.85 -12.14
C VAL A 508 0.21 10.61 -10.89
N ASP A 509 1.50 10.34 -11.08
CA ASP A 509 2.46 10.27 -9.98
C ASP A 509 3.28 11.57 -9.90
N ALA A 510 3.21 12.21 -8.74
CA ALA A 510 3.91 13.46 -8.47
C ALA A 510 5.44 13.32 -8.49
N ILE A 511 6.02 12.11 -8.51
CA ILE A 511 7.48 11.97 -8.70
C ILE A 511 7.96 12.61 -10.01
N LYS A 512 7.09 12.70 -11.03
CA LYS A 512 7.43 13.35 -12.30
C LYS A 512 7.59 14.87 -12.19
N VAL A 513 7.20 15.48 -11.08
CA VAL A 513 7.16 16.94 -10.86
C VAL A 513 7.66 17.39 -9.48
N SER A 514 7.88 16.47 -8.56
CA SER A 514 8.25 16.72 -7.17
C SER A 514 9.11 15.57 -6.65
N ALA A 515 9.85 15.78 -5.56
CA ALA A 515 10.66 14.73 -4.93
C ALA A 515 9.82 13.67 -4.16
N ALA A 516 8.49 13.68 -4.29
CA ALA A 516 7.60 12.82 -3.52
C ALA A 516 6.86 11.82 -4.43
N HIS A 517 6.93 10.53 -4.07
CA HIS A 517 6.06 9.50 -4.62
C HIS A 517 4.63 9.72 -4.15
N ARG A 518 3.77 10.15 -5.06
CA ARG A 518 2.37 10.47 -4.74
C ARG A 518 1.47 10.23 -5.93
N ALA A 519 1.35 8.96 -6.29
CA ALA A 519 0.38 8.51 -7.28
C ALA A 519 -1.05 8.79 -6.82
N ARG A 520 -1.82 9.48 -7.67
CA ARG A 520 -3.23 9.84 -7.47
C ARG A 520 -4.05 9.57 -8.73
N TYR A 521 -5.29 9.16 -8.52
CA TYR A 521 -6.30 9.06 -9.56
C TYR A 521 -7.05 10.37 -9.67
N PHE A 522 -7.29 10.81 -10.90
CA PHE A 522 -8.07 12.00 -11.25
C PHE A 522 -9.18 11.59 -12.22
N TRP A 523 -10.42 11.78 -11.80
CA TRP A 523 -11.61 11.69 -12.66
C TRP A 523 -12.04 13.11 -13.03
N GLY A 524 -12.63 13.29 -14.20
CA GLY A 524 -13.00 14.61 -14.65
C GLY A 524 -13.09 14.75 -16.16
N ASN A 525 -13.41 15.96 -16.59
CA ASN A 525 -13.55 16.32 -18.00
C ASN A 525 -12.65 17.50 -18.40
N LEU A 526 -11.55 17.72 -17.66
CA LEU A 526 -10.58 18.75 -18.00
C LEU A 526 -9.93 18.43 -19.36
N PRO A 527 -9.76 19.43 -20.25
CA PRO A 527 -9.17 19.19 -21.57
C PRO A 527 -7.76 18.64 -21.46
N GLY A 528 -7.45 17.56 -22.18
CA GLY A 528 -6.10 16.99 -22.25
C GLY A 528 -5.62 16.32 -20.97
N MET A 529 -6.51 16.04 -20.02
CA MET A 529 -6.18 15.36 -18.77
C MET A 529 -5.56 13.96 -19.00
N ASP A 530 -5.82 13.33 -20.14
CA ASP A 530 -5.28 12.05 -20.61
C ASP A 530 -3.83 12.14 -21.14
N ARG A 531 -3.32 13.34 -21.45
CA ARG A 531 -2.05 13.56 -22.17
C ARG A 531 -0.85 13.87 -21.29
N ILE A 532 -0.86 13.48 -20.02
CA ILE A 532 0.17 13.87 -19.04
C ILE A 532 1.50 13.13 -19.31
N PHE A 533 2.29 13.68 -20.23
CA PHE A 533 3.67 13.29 -20.53
C PHE A 533 4.65 14.29 -19.89
N GLY A 534 5.45 13.78 -18.94
CA GLY A 534 6.77 14.27 -18.52
C GLY A 534 6.95 15.79 -18.33
N PHE A 535 7.01 16.25 -17.08
CA PHE A 535 7.45 17.61 -16.76
C PHE A 535 8.96 17.66 -16.50
N PRO A 536 9.59 18.85 -16.64
CA PRO A 536 11.01 19.04 -16.35
C PRO A 536 11.34 18.79 -14.87
N VAL A 537 12.48 18.14 -14.64
CA VAL A 537 13.10 17.95 -13.33
C VAL A 537 13.51 19.32 -12.77
N HIS A 538 13.32 19.56 -11.46
CA HIS A 538 13.72 20.76 -10.67
C HIS A 538 12.67 21.85 -10.38
N TYR A 539 11.35 21.57 -10.42
CA TYR A 539 10.31 22.61 -10.29
C TYR A 539 9.87 22.98 -8.85
N THR A 540 10.38 22.38 -7.76
CA THR A 540 9.71 22.47 -6.43
C THR A 540 10.59 22.86 -5.24
N ASP A 541 11.31 23.98 -5.32
CA ASP A 541 12.01 24.54 -4.15
C ASP A 541 11.18 25.66 -3.51
N VAL A 542 10.54 25.41 -2.35
CA VAL A 542 10.00 26.48 -1.47
C VAL A 542 9.74 26.03 -0.01
N SER A 543 9.87 27.01 0.87
CA SER A 543 10.35 27.03 2.26
C SER A 543 9.33 26.83 3.42
N ASN A 544 9.92 26.69 4.63
CA ASN A 544 9.57 27.16 5.99
C ASN A 544 8.15 27.00 6.59
N MET A 545 7.86 25.79 7.08
CA MET A 545 6.86 25.51 8.13
C MET A 545 7.35 24.31 8.98
N GLY A 546 7.00 24.25 10.27
CA GLY A 546 7.44 23.20 11.20
C GLY A 546 7.10 21.77 10.72
N ARG A 547 8.09 20.87 10.80
CA ARG A 547 8.14 19.58 10.09
C ARG A 547 6.89 18.69 10.28
N GLY A 548 6.38 18.56 11.51
CA GLY A 548 5.27 17.64 11.83
C GLY A 548 3.88 18.10 11.36
N ALA A 549 3.57 19.40 11.47
CA ALA A 549 2.30 19.95 10.99
C ALA A 549 2.29 20.07 9.46
N ARG A 550 3.42 20.48 8.87
CA ARG A 550 3.63 20.55 7.42
C ARG A 550 3.42 19.19 6.75
N GLN A 551 3.92 18.10 7.32
CA GLN A 551 3.81 16.76 6.73
C GLN A 551 2.37 16.22 6.75
N LYS A 552 1.61 16.48 7.82
CA LYS A 552 0.19 16.10 7.91
C LYS A 552 -0.71 16.90 6.96
N LEU A 553 -0.44 18.19 6.77
CA LEU A 553 -1.19 19.05 5.85
C LEU A 553 -0.83 18.78 4.38
N LEU A 554 0.47 18.66 4.06
CA LEU A 554 0.93 18.32 2.71
C LEU A 554 0.52 16.92 2.28
N GLY A 555 0.44 15.95 3.20
CA GLY A 555 -0.04 14.60 2.91
C GLY A 555 -1.49 14.56 2.41
N LYS A 556 -2.29 15.59 2.74
CA LYS A 556 -3.71 15.71 2.37
C LYS A 556 -3.99 16.70 1.24
N SER A 557 -3.12 17.70 1.00
CA SER A 557 -3.32 18.72 -0.05
C SER A 557 -2.89 18.24 -1.43
N TRP A 558 -3.46 18.71 -2.55
CA TRP A 558 -2.96 18.30 -3.86
C TRP A 558 -1.51 18.70 -4.14
N SER A 559 -0.87 18.01 -5.10
CA SER A 559 0.44 18.42 -5.62
C SER A 559 0.26 19.65 -6.53
N VAL A 560 0.75 20.81 -6.08
CA VAL A 560 0.59 22.09 -6.80
C VAL A 560 1.03 21.99 -8.27
N PRO A 561 2.18 21.41 -8.63
CA PRO A 561 2.56 21.29 -10.04
C PRO A 561 1.61 20.42 -10.88
N VAL A 562 1.06 19.35 -10.30
CA VAL A 562 0.08 18.49 -10.99
C VAL A 562 -1.19 19.28 -11.28
N ILE A 563 -1.74 19.96 -10.27
CA ILE A 563 -2.97 20.75 -10.44
C ILE A 563 -2.74 21.93 -11.39
N ARG A 564 -1.57 22.59 -11.33
CA ARG A 564 -1.19 23.65 -12.29
C ARG A 564 -1.22 23.14 -13.72
N HIS A 565 -0.71 21.94 -13.96
CA HIS A 565 -0.80 21.34 -15.29
C HIS A 565 -2.25 21.03 -15.69
N LEU A 566 -3.02 20.39 -14.80
CA LEU A 566 -4.41 20.02 -15.06
C LEU A 566 -5.30 21.24 -15.35
N PHE A 567 -5.06 22.36 -14.68
CA PHE A 567 -5.84 23.59 -14.85
C PHE A 567 -5.32 24.50 -15.98
N ALA A 568 -4.10 24.30 -16.49
CA ALA A 568 -3.53 25.17 -17.52
C ALA A 568 -4.42 25.33 -18.78
N PRO A 569 -5.08 24.27 -19.29
CA PRO A 569 -6.00 24.39 -20.44
C PRO A 569 -7.23 25.27 -20.19
N LEU A 570 -7.58 25.55 -18.92
CA LEU A 570 -8.72 26.43 -18.58
C LEU A 570 -8.50 27.88 -19.06
N LYS A 571 -7.24 28.27 -19.32
CA LYS A 571 -6.90 29.60 -19.89
C LYS A 571 -7.54 29.86 -21.25
N ASP A 572 -7.90 28.81 -21.99
CA ASP A 572 -8.58 28.93 -23.29
C ASP A 572 -10.09 29.21 -23.17
N TYR A 573 -10.64 29.13 -21.95
CA TYR A 573 -12.07 29.28 -21.68
C TYR A 573 -12.38 30.49 -20.80
N PHE A 574 -11.47 30.88 -19.91
CA PHE A 574 -11.71 31.91 -18.88
C PHE A 574 -10.73 33.09 -18.96
N ALA A 575 -11.15 34.22 -18.40
CA ALA A 575 -10.39 35.46 -18.44
C ALA A 575 -9.09 35.32 -17.66
N CYS A 576 -8.01 35.88 -18.20
CA CYS A 576 -6.71 35.94 -17.54
C CYS A 576 -6.36 37.39 -17.17
N GLU A 577 -5.41 37.55 -16.24
CA GLU A 577 -4.77 38.83 -15.91
C GLU A 577 -3.98 39.41 -17.07
#